data_AF-F7JKC2-F1
#
_entry.id   AF-F7JKC2-F1
#
_cell.length_a   1.000
_cell.length_b   1.000
_cell.length_c   1.000
_cell.angle_alpha   90.00
_cell.angle_beta   90.00
_cell.angle_gamma   90.00
#
_symmetry.space_group_name_H-M   'P 1'
#
loop_
_entity.id
_entity.type
_entity.pdbx_description
1 polymer ?
#
loop_
_entity_poly.entity_id
_entity_poly.type
_entity_poly.pdbx_seq_one_letter_code
_entity_poly.pdbx_strand_id
1 'polypeptide(L)'
;MNVLEKILEEIGATERIRFSRYTELLIAVKDVEKIIRSYMDETEKVSSAEIVSHEIDGKPYYEIKYKKVEGGEYYIGYGSYDLKNVVKWLNECFEFCGEAKVSVIDGKDTNVPSNEGWIPVEERLPENSANSIYDMQLVTLKDGEVCLGVYRNKDGEWWTRKQEGETHYKNKHEVIAWQPLPEPYKED
;
A
#
# COMPACT_ATOMS: atom_id res chain seq x y z
N MET A 1 6.65 2.64 13.42
CA MET A 1 7.62 2.39 12.33
C MET A 1 8.75 1.46 12.77
N ASN A 2 9.08 0.41 12.00
CA ASN A 2 10.34 -0.32 12.20
C ASN A 2 11.49 0.68 11.99
N VAL A 3 12.42 0.78 12.94
CA VAL A 3 13.54 1.73 12.91
C VAL A 3 14.30 1.64 11.58
N LEU A 4 14.34 0.46 10.97
CA LEU A 4 14.98 0.20 9.68
C LEU A 4 14.33 0.94 8.51
N GLU A 5 13.00 1.13 8.50
CA GLU A 5 12.31 1.84 7.40
C GLU A 5 12.57 3.36 7.46
N LYS A 6 12.65 3.94 8.66
CA LYS A 6 13.11 5.36 8.83
C LYS A 6 14.47 5.54 8.21
N ILE A 7 15.37 4.61 8.52
CA ILE A 7 16.75 4.65 8.05
C ILE A 7 16.79 4.55 6.53
N LEU A 8 15.97 3.68 5.91
CA LEU A 8 15.88 3.58 4.45
C LEU A 8 15.33 4.83 3.78
N GLU A 9 14.27 5.43 4.33
CA GLU A 9 13.68 6.66 3.80
C GLU A 9 14.67 7.84 3.87
N GLU A 10 15.39 7.99 5.00
CA GLU A 10 16.44 9.01 5.17
C GLU A 10 17.64 8.79 4.23
N ILE A 11 18.08 7.53 4.05
CA ILE A 11 19.13 7.17 3.10
C ILE A 11 18.70 7.54 1.67
N GLY A 12 17.45 7.25 1.30
CA GLY A 12 16.88 7.56 -0.02
C GLY A 12 16.77 9.07 -0.29
N ALA A 13 16.41 9.87 0.72
CA ALA A 13 16.32 11.33 0.62
C ALA A 13 17.71 12.01 0.51
N THR A 14 18.78 11.32 0.89
CA THR A 14 20.15 11.85 0.85
C THR A 14 20.73 11.70 -0.56
N GLU A 15 20.27 12.52 -1.51
CA GLU A 15 20.73 12.55 -2.93
C GLU A 15 22.19 13.00 -3.15
N ARG A 16 23.10 12.87 -2.18
CA ARG A 16 24.46 13.43 -2.28
C ARG A 16 25.55 12.41 -1.97
N ILE A 17 25.75 11.45 -2.87
CA ILE A 17 27.06 10.81 -3.00
C ILE A 17 27.51 10.91 -4.47
N ARG A 18 28.35 11.91 -4.77
CA ARG A 18 29.15 11.94 -6.01
C ARG A 18 30.41 11.12 -5.78
N PHE A 19 30.56 10.03 -6.52
CA PHE A 19 31.72 9.14 -6.41
C PHE A 19 32.98 9.77 -7.01
N SER A 20 34.02 9.94 -6.20
CA SER A 20 35.38 10.23 -6.65
C SER A 20 36.21 8.93 -6.68
N ARG A 21 37.12 8.81 -7.64
CA ARG A 21 37.74 7.54 -8.09
C ARG A 21 38.76 6.88 -7.15
N TYR A 22 38.90 7.30 -5.90
CA TYR A 22 39.95 6.75 -5.04
C TYR A 22 39.42 6.37 -3.65
N THR A 23 39.77 5.13 -3.29
CA THR A 23 39.73 4.43 -1.99
C THR A 23 38.45 3.68 -1.57
N GLU A 24 38.68 2.40 -1.28
CA GLU A 24 37.89 1.36 -0.58
C GLU A 24 36.52 0.95 -1.13
N LEU A 25 36.10 -0.30 -0.89
CA LEU A 25 34.91 -0.94 -1.48
C LEU A 25 33.66 -0.09 -1.20
N LEU A 26 33.26 0.70 -2.20
CA LEU A 26 32.05 1.50 -2.17
C LEU A 26 30.85 0.57 -2.35
N ILE A 27 30.19 0.21 -1.25
CA ILE A 27 28.84 -0.38 -1.27
C ILE A 27 27.91 0.72 -1.82
N ALA A 28 27.21 0.48 -2.93
CA ALA A 28 26.26 1.46 -3.45
C ALA A 28 25.11 1.63 -2.44
N VAL A 29 24.44 2.79 -2.43
CA VAL A 29 23.24 2.98 -1.59
C VAL A 29 22.19 1.88 -1.83
N LYS A 30 22.09 1.40 -3.08
CA LYS A 30 21.25 0.26 -3.45
C LYS A 30 21.68 -1.06 -2.79
N ASP A 31 22.98 -1.25 -2.58
CA ASP A 31 23.51 -2.43 -1.89
C ASP A 31 23.26 -2.33 -0.37
N VAL A 32 23.35 -1.13 0.22
CA VAL A 32 22.96 -0.89 1.63
C VAL A 32 21.47 -1.14 1.82
N GLU A 33 20.63 -0.62 0.92
CA GLU A 33 19.18 -0.89 0.91
C GLU A 33 18.92 -2.40 0.84
N LYS A 34 19.61 -3.11 -0.06
CA LYS A 34 19.47 -4.56 -0.22
C LYS A 34 19.89 -5.32 1.04
N ILE A 35 20.96 -4.91 1.70
CA ILE A 35 21.42 -5.51 2.96
C ILE A 35 20.38 -5.30 4.05
N ILE A 36 19.92 -4.05 4.26
CA ILE A 36 18.90 -3.75 5.28
C ILE A 36 17.62 -4.55 5.01
N ARG A 37 17.16 -4.59 3.76
CA ARG A 37 15.98 -5.40 3.35
C ARG A 37 16.17 -6.88 3.65
N SER A 38 17.36 -7.45 3.45
CA SER A 38 17.60 -8.87 3.77
C SER A 38 17.52 -9.20 5.27
N TYR A 39 17.72 -8.21 6.15
CA TYR A 39 17.49 -8.37 7.59
C TYR A 39 16.04 -8.09 8.00
N MET A 40 15.20 -7.65 7.06
CA MET A 40 13.76 -7.46 7.22
C MET A 40 12.93 -8.61 6.62
N ASP A 41 13.57 -9.67 6.09
CA ASP A 41 12.94 -10.79 5.34
C ASP A 41 11.94 -11.65 6.16
N GLU A 42 11.63 -11.29 7.40
CA GLU A 42 10.48 -11.85 8.10
C GLU A 42 9.22 -11.06 7.69
N THR A 43 8.49 -11.58 6.70
CA THR A 43 7.15 -11.07 6.38
C THR A 43 6.25 -11.20 7.60
N GLU A 44 5.57 -10.11 7.94
CA GLU A 44 4.65 -10.09 9.06
C GLU A 44 3.38 -10.85 8.69
N LYS A 45 3.13 -11.97 9.38
CA LYS A 45 1.91 -12.75 9.21
C LYS A 45 0.75 -12.06 9.90
N VAL A 46 -0.20 -11.59 9.12
CA VAL A 46 -1.33 -10.77 9.60
C VAL A 46 -2.67 -11.38 9.24
N SER A 47 -3.66 -11.18 10.12
CA SER A 47 -5.06 -11.48 9.83
C SER A 47 -5.77 -10.29 9.16
N SER A 48 -5.29 -9.07 9.40
CA SER A 48 -5.81 -7.85 8.77
C SER A 48 -4.75 -6.76 8.72
N ALA A 49 -4.83 -5.89 7.71
CA ALA A 49 -4.05 -4.67 7.65
C ALA A 49 -4.79 -3.62 6.80
N GLU A 50 -4.74 -2.37 7.24
CA GLU A 50 -5.34 -1.20 6.59
C GLU A 50 -4.34 -0.05 6.60
N ILE A 51 -4.37 0.80 5.56
CA ILE A 51 -3.61 2.04 5.55
C ILE A 51 -4.48 3.09 6.23
N VAL A 52 -3.92 3.77 7.21
CA VAL A 52 -4.52 4.94 7.86
C VAL A 52 -3.70 6.18 7.47
N SER A 53 -4.32 7.34 7.35
CA SER A 53 -3.59 8.60 7.25
C SER A 53 -3.62 9.33 8.59
N HIS A 54 -2.76 10.30 8.82
CA HIS A 54 -2.75 11.16 10.00
C HIS A 54 -2.48 12.57 9.51
N GLU A 55 -3.09 13.59 10.10
CA GLU A 55 -2.71 14.96 9.79
C GLU A 55 -1.60 15.41 10.74
N ILE A 56 -0.40 15.61 10.19
CA ILE A 56 0.78 16.12 10.93
C ILE A 56 1.21 17.42 10.27
N ASP A 57 1.14 18.53 11.02
CA ASP A 57 1.48 19.88 10.53
C ASP A 57 0.76 20.25 9.21
N GLY A 58 -0.52 19.87 9.08
CA GLY A 58 -1.34 20.12 7.88
C GLY A 58 -0.93 19.29 6.66
N LYS A 59 -0.11 18.25 6.84
CA LYS A 59 0.28 17.30 5.79
C LYS A 59 -0.15 15.88 6.17
N PRO A 60 -0.63 15.08 5.20
CA PRO A 60 -0.97 13.70 5.47
C PRO A 60 0.29 12.86 5.70
N TYR A 61 0.27 12.05 6.76
CA TYR A 61 1.25 11.04 7.09
C TYR A 61 0.57 9.68 7.14
N TYR A 62 0.98 8.74 6.29
CA TYR A 62 0.31 7.46 6.13
C TYR A 62 1.03 6.39 6.95
N GLU A 63 0.27 5.49 7.59
CA GLU A 63 0.77 4.35 8.34
C GLU A 63 -0.08 3.11 8.08
N ILE A 64 0.47 1.93 8.33
CA ILE A 64 -0.26 0.66 8.28
C ILE A 64 -0.68 0.29 9.70
N LYS A 65 -1.99 0.14 9.89
CA LYS A 65 -2.58 -0.48 11.07
C LYS A 65 -2.85 -1.95 10.76
N TYR A 66 -2.35 -2.87 11.57
CA TYR A 66 -2.40 -4.30 11.26
C TYR A 66 -2.54 -5.17 12.51
N LYS A 67 -3.08 -6.37 12.32
CA LYS A 67 -3.27 -7.37 13.37
C LYS A 67 -2.52 -8.64 13.02
N LYS A 68 -1.61 -9.07 13.89
CA LYS A 68 -0.86 -10.32 13.72
C LYS A 68 -1.79 -11.52 13.88
N VAL A 69 -1.48 -12.64 13.22
CA VAL A 69 -2.22 -13.90 13.38
C VAL A 69 -2.17 -14.38 14.84
N GLU A 70 -0.98 -14.27 15.44
CA GLU A 70 -0.72 -14.61 16.83
C GLU A 70 -0.70 -13.32 17.66
N GLY A 71 -1.87 -12.92 18.14
CA GLY A 71 -2.03 -11.69 18.93
C GLY A 71 -3.35 -11.02 18.63
N GLY A 72 -4.18 -10.82 19.66
CA GLY A 72 -5.50 -10.21 19.49
C GLY A 72 -5.48 -8.71 19.21
N GLU A 73 -4.32 -8.06 19.38
CA GLU A 73 -4.17 -6.60 19.39
C GLU A 73 -3.72 -6.04 18.04
N TYR A 74 -4.09 -4.78 17.80
CA TYR A 74 -3.66 -4.01 16.64
C TYR A 74 -2.33 -3.29 16.90
N TYR A 75 -1.53 -3.23 15.86
CA TYR A 75 -0.26 -2.51 15.80
C TYR A 75 -0.37 -1.38 14.77
N ILE A 76 0.34 -0.28 15.00
CA ILE A 76 0.50 0.82 14.03
C ILE A 76 1.99 0.95 13.69
N GLY A 77 2.31 0.92 12.40
CA GLY A 77 3.69 1.01 11.92
C GLY A 77 3.81 1.23 10.42
N TYR A 78 5.03 1.11 9.87
CA TYR A 78 5.29 1.29 8.44
C TYR A 78 4.75 2.62 7.87
N GLY A 79 5.30 3.74 8.38
CA GLY A 79 4.77 5.06 8.12
C GLY A 79 5.64 5.95 7.24
N SER A 80 5.04 6.72 6.34
CA SER A 80 5.73 7.67 5.47
C SER A 80 4.80 8.81 5.05
N TYR A 81 5.37 9.96 4.71
CA TYR A 81 4.66 11.05 4.03
C TYR A 81 4.32 10.71 2.56
N ASP A 82 4.98 9.70 1.96
CA ASP A 82 4.65 9.22 0.62
C ASP A 82 3.79 7.94 0.70
N LEU A 83 2.51 8.07 0.33
CA LEU A 83 1.56 6.96 0.26
C LEU A 83 2.07 5.80 -0.60
N LYS A 84 2.90 6.06 -1.62
CA LYS A 84 3.46 4.98 -2.44
C LYS A 84 4.37 4.10 -1.62
N ASN A 85 5.21 4.65 -0.75
CA ASN A 85 6.05 3.83 0.12
C ASN A 85 5.20 2.91 1.00
N VAL A 86 4.12 3.44 1.58
CA VAL A 86 3.22 2.68 2.44
C VAL A 86 2.49 1.56 1.68
N VAL A 87 1.97 1.85 0.47
CA VAL A 87 1.37 0.83 -0.39
C VAL A 87 2.37 -0.25 -0.82
N LYS A 88 3.63 0.13 -1.07
CA LYS A 88 4.71 -0.82 -1.36
C LYS A 88 4.94 -1.76 -0.18
N TRP A 89 5.11 -1.22 1.01
CA TRP A 89 5.31 -1.99 2.23
C TRP A 89 4.12 -2.92 2.53
N LEU A 90 2.88 -2.48 2.28
CA LEU A 90 1.69 -3.32 2.43
C LEU A 90 1.75 -4.58 1.54
N ASN A 91 2.34 -4.49 0.34
CA ASN A 91 2.49 -5.62 -0.56
C ASN A 91 3.73 -6.48 -0.25
N GLU A 92 4.84 -5.86 0.18
CA GLU A 92 6.13 -6.55 0.33
C GLU A 92 6.37 -7.11 1.74
N CYS A 93 5.88 -6.44 2.78
CA CYS A 93 6.22 -6.75 4.17
C CYS A 93 5.16 -7.57 4.90
N PHE A 94 3.98 -7.77 4.31
CA PHE A 94 2.83 -8.40 4.97
C PHE A 94 2.36 -9.65 4.21
N GLU A 95 2.35 -10.77 4.92
CA GLU A 95 1.72 -12.01 4.47
C GLU A 95 0.35 -12.13 5.15
N PHE A 96 -0.72 -12.10 4.37
CA PHE A 96 -2.07 -12.25 4.92
C PHE A 96 -2.38 -13.74 5.08
N CYS A 97 -2.41 -14.22 6.33
CA CYS A 97 -2.71 -15.60 6.65
C CYS A 97 -4.18 -15.74 7.04
N GLY A 98 -5.01 -16.01 6.04
CA GLY A 98 -6.46 -16.15 6.09
C GLY A 98 -6.99 -16.30 4.66
N GLU A 99 -8.20 -16.84 4.47
CA GLU A 99 -8.78 -17.03 3.12
C GLU A 99 -8.76 -15.73 2.32
N ALA A 100 -8.35 -15.82 1.04
CA ALA A 100 -8.03 -14.78 0.06
C ALA A 100 -8.51 -13.33 0.34
N LYS A 101 -7.62 -12.34 0.07
CA LYS A 101 -7.92 -10.88 0.14
C LYS A 101 -9.27 -10.48 -0.48
N VAL A 102 -9.75 -11.21 -1.49
CA VAL A 102 -11.12 -11.16 -2.00
C VAL A 102 -11.48 -12.56 -2.50
N SER A 103 -12.49 -13.20 -1.91
CA SER A 103 -13.20 -14.30 -2.56
C SER A 103 -14.36 -13.71 -3.35
N VAL A 104 -14.36 -13.87 -4.67
CA VAL A 104 -15.59 -13.68 -5.46
C VAL A 104 -16.45 -14.91 -5.16
N ILE A 105 -17.26 -14.82 -4.10
CA ILE A 105 -18.15 -15.92 -3.73
C ILE A 105 -19.41 -15.79 -4.58
N ASP A 106 -19.54 -16.68 -5.56
CA ASP A 106 -20.81 -16.93 -6.24
C ASP A 106 -21.76 -17.59 -5.23
N GLY A 107 -22.50 -16.76 -4.48
CA GLY A 107 -23.67 -17.15 -3.68
C GLY A 107 -23.44 -17.92 -2.38
N LYS A 108 -23.96 -17.33 -1.29
CA LYS A 108 -24.42 -17.98 -0.04
C LYS A 108 -23.37 -18.74 0.78
N ASP A 109 -22.60 -18.02 1.59
CA ASP A 109 -22.23 -18.52 2.92
C ASP A 109 -22.05 -17.36 3.90
N THR A 110 -22.63 -17.50 5.10
CA THR A 110 -22.95 -16.42 6.04
C THR A 110 -21.88 -16.18 7.13
N ASN A 111 -20.61 -16.55 6.88
CA ASN A 111 -19.55 -16.44 7.90
C ASN A 111 -18.20 -16.00 7.30
N VAL A 112 -18.21 -15.00 6.43
CA VAL A 112 -16.97 -14.38 5.95
C VAL A 112 -16.62 -13.22 6.90
N PRO A 113 -15.42 -13.19 7.50
CA PRO A 113 -14.97 -12.02 8.24
C PRO A 113 -14.96 -10.81 7.32
N SER A 114 -15.58 -9.72 7.77
CA SER A 114 -15.80 -8.49 7.01
C SER A 114 -14.51 -8.02 6.32
N ASN A 115 -14.53 -7.89 4.99
CA ASN A 115 -13.55 -7.10 4.25
C ASN A 115 -13.80 -5.61 4.54
N GLU A 116 -13.44 -5.17 5.76
CA GLU A 116 -13.72 -3.83 6.26
C GLU A 116 -13.14 -2.78 5.28
N GLY A 117 -14.04 -2.09 4.56
CA GLY A 117 -13.71 -0.97 3.66
C GLY A 117 -13.53 -1.31 2.17
N TRP A 118 -13.27 -2.57 1.80
CA TRP A 118 -13.09 -2.96 0.39
C TRP A 118 -14.42 -3.25 -0.30
N ILE A 119 -14.67 -2.55 -1.41
CA ILE A 119 -15.90 -2.65 -2.20
C ILE A 119 -15.59 -3.42 -3.49
N PRO A 120 -16.20 -4.60 -3.72
CA PRO A 120 -16.08 -5.31 -4.98
C PRO A 120 -16.54 -4.46 -6.17
N VAL A 121 -15.84 -4.52 -7.30
CA VAL A 121 -16.24 -3.78 -8.51
C VAL A 121 -17.61 -4.21 -9.04
N GLU A 122 -18.00 -5.46 -8.77
CA GLU A 122 -19.32 -6.00 -9.12
C GLU A 122 -20.44 -5.48 -8.21
N GLU A 123 -20.10 -5.05 -6.99
CA GLU A 123 -21.07 -4.49 -6.04
C GLU A 123 -21.41 -3.04 -6.42
N ARG A 124 -20.38 -2.19 -6.53
CA ARG A 124 -20.53 -0.81 -7.02
C ARG A 124 -19.21 -0.23 -7.49
N LEU A 125 -19.31 0.83 -8.29
CA LEU A 125 -18.17 1.60 -8.80
C LEU A 125 -18.08 2.96 -8.09
N PRO A 126 -16.91 3.62 -8.08
CA PRO A 126 -16.76 4.95 -7.49
C PRO A 126 -17.65 5.98 -8.16
N GLU A 127 -18.41 6.72 -7.36
CA GLU A 127 -19.15 7.90 -7.82
C GLU A 127 -18.18 9.06 -8.07
N ASN A 128 -18.31 9.75 -9.19
CA ASN A 128 -17.46 10.90 -9.50
C ASN A 128 -17.92 12.13 -8.73
N SER A 129 -17.01 12.81 -8.02
CA SER A 129 -17.28 14.18 -7.60
C SER A 129 -17.30 15.10 -8.83
N ALA A 130 -18.33 15.94 -8.94
CA ALA A 130 -18.63 16.72 -10.15
C ALA A 130 -17.55 17.77 -10.54
N ASN A 131 -16.51 17.96 -9.71
CA ASN A 131 -15.57 19.08 -9.80
C ASN A 131 -14.08 18.68 -9.74
N SER A 132 -13.73 17.39 -9.74
CA SER A 132 -12.36 16.93 -9.52
C SER A 132 -11.81 16.12 -10.70
N ILE A 133 -10.56 16.40 -11.02
CA ILE A 133 -9.78 15.66 -12.00
C ILE A 133 -9.46 14.31 -11.34
N TYR A 134 -10.25 13.28 -11.63
CA TYR A 134 -9.99 11.89 -11.24
C TYR A 134 -9.74 11.68 -9.74
N ASP A 135 -10.80 11.41 -8.97
CA ASP A 135 -10.64 10.98 -7.58
C ASP A 135 -9.79 9.70 -7.56
N MET A 136 -8.76 9.68 -6.71
CA MET A 136 -7.87 8.52 -6.56
C MET A 136 -8.46 7.54 -5.54
N GLN A 137 -8.21 6.24 -5.77
CA GLN A 137 -8.61 5.15 -4.90
C GLN A 137 -7.44 4.20 -4.62
N LEU A 138 -7.52 3.45 -3.52
CA LEU A 138 -6.79 2.20 -3.39
C LEU A 138 -7.58 1.11 -4.11
N VAL A 139 -6.89 0.29 -4.89
CA VAL A 139 -7.48 -0.81 -5.65
C VAL A 139 -6.73 -2.12 -5.39
N THR A 140 -7.48 -3.21 -5.31
CA THR A 140 -6.92 -4.57 -5.29
C THR A 140 -7.07 -5.18 -6.68
N LEU A 141 -5.96 -5.68 -7.21
CA LEU A 141 -5.90 -6.36 -8.49
C LEU A 141 -6.16 -7.86 -8.32
N LYS A 142 -6.47 -8.54 -9.43
CA LYS A 142 -6.73 -9.98 -9.46
C LYS A 142 -5.57 -10.86 -8.99
N ASP A 143 -4.33 -10.37 -9.11
CA ASP A 143 -3.13 -11.03 -8.59
C ASP A 143 -2.92 -10.81 -7.08
N GLY A 144 -3.80 -10.04 -6.42
CA GLY A 144 -3.76 -9.75 -4.98
C GLY A 144 -2.95 -8.50 -4.62
N GLU A 145 -2.31 -7.84 -5.59
CA GLU A 145 -1.58 -6.60 -5.36
C GLU A 145 -2.52 -5.42 -5.08
N VAL A 146 -2.14 -4.57 -4.13
CA VAL A 146 -2.79 -3.29 -3.87
C VAL A 146 -2.02 -2.17 -4.55
N CYS A 147 -2.71 -1.30 -5.29
CA CYS A 147 -2.09 -0.14 -5.93
C CYS A 147 -3.03 1.08 -5.99
N LEU A 148 -2.54 2.19 -6.56
CA LEU A 148 -3.37 3.37 -6.81
C LEU A 148 -4.14 3.20 -8.11
N GLY A 149 -5.43 3.48 -8.06
CA GLY A 149 -6.36 3.41 -9.19
C GLY A 149 -7.22 4.65 -9.31
N VAL A 150 -7.75 4.83 -10.51
CA VAL A 150 -8.77 5.83 -10.85
C VAL A 150 -9.81 5.14 -11.72
N TYR A 151 -11.08 5.27 -11.35
CA TYR A 151 -12.18 4.85 -12.23
C TYR A 151 -12.63 5.98 -13.16
N ARG A 152 -12.64 5.72 -14.47
CA ARG A 152 -13.12 6.68 -15.48
C ARG A 152 -14.55 6.36 -15.88
N ASN A 153 -15.51 7.02 -15.23
CA ASN A 153 -16.95 6.88 -15.52
C ASN A 153 -17.32 7.09 -17.00
N LYS A 154 -16.64 7.99 -17.72
CA LYS A 154 -16.93 8.27 -19.14
C LYS A 154 -16.65 7.05 -20.03
N ASP A 155 -15.57 6.34 -19.74
CA ASP A 155 -15.07 5.24 -20.57
C ASP A 155 -15.46 3.88 -19.97
N GLY A 156 -15.89 3.85 -18.70
CA GLY A 156 -16.23 2.64 -17.98
C GLY A 156 -15.01 1.83 -17.51
N GLU A 157 -13.82 2.45 -17.43
CA GLU A 157 -12.55 1.73 -17.29
C GLU A 157 -11.75 2.14 -16.05
N TRP A 158 -11.04 1.16 -15.47
CA TRP A 158 -10.03 1.39 -14.45
C TRP A 158 -8.69 1.75 -15.06
N TRP A 159 -8.06 2.77 -14.51
CA TRP A 159 -6.69 3.16 -14.80
C TRP A 159 -5.87 3.01 -13.53
N THR A 160 -4.85 2.16 -13.55
CA THR A 160 -4.02 1.85 -12.38
C THR A 160 -2.57 2.08 -12.68
N ARG A 161 -1.77 2.25 -11.64
CA ARG A 161 -0.32 2.36 -11.74
C ARG A 161 0.33 1.45 -10.70
N LYS A 162 0.98 0.37 -11.16
CA LYS A 162 1.82 -0.46 -10.29
C LYS A 162 3.07 0.31 -9.87
N GLN A 163 3.66 -0.06 -8.74
CA GLN A 163 4.83 0.63 -8.21
C GLN A 163 6.11 0.29 -8.95
N GLU A 164 6.26 -0.96 -9.36
CA GLU A 164 7.44 -1.43 -10.06
C GLU A 164 7.28 -1.28 -11.58
N GLY A 165 8.25 -0.63 -12.23
CA GLY A 165 8.34 -0.53 -13.69
C GLY A 165 7.34 0.42 -14.38
N GLU A 166 6.41 1.06 -13.65
CA GLU A 166 5.40 1.93 -14.24
C GLU A 166 5.49 3.40 -13.82
N THR A 167 5.65 4.28 -14.82
CA THR A 167 5.67 5.73 -14.65
C THR A 167 4.31 6.38 -14.94
N HIS A 168 3.42 5.67 -15.62
CA HIS A 168 2.12 6.18 -16.09
C HIS A 168 1.01 5.20 -15.75
N TYR A 169 -0.20 5.73 -15.53
CA TYR A 169 -1.40 4.93 -15.39
C TYR A 169 -1.72 4.18 -16.69
N LYS A 170 -2.18 2.94 -16.58
CA LYS A 170 -2.60 2.08 -17.69
C LYS A 170 -3.91 1.37 -17.34
N ASN A 171 -4.68 1.00 -18.34
CA ASN A 171 -5.92 0.23 -18.21
C ASN A 171 -5.72 -1.27 -18.46
N LYS A 172 -4.54 -1.81 -18.10
CA LYS A 172 -4.16 -3.20 -18.40
C LYS A 172 -4.39 -4.19 -17.26
N HIS A 173 -4.67 -3.68 -16.06
CA HIS A 173 -4.81 -4.51 -14.87
C HIS A 173 -6.28 -4.71 -14.52
N GLU A 174 -6.65 -5.94 -14.18
CA GLU A 174 -7.99 -6.29 -13.75
C GLU A 174 -8.16 -5.92 -12.28
N VAL A 175 -8.95 -4.87 -12.02
CA VAL A 175 -9.32 -4.42 -10.66
C VAL A 175 -10.53 -5.23 -10.20
N ILE A 176 -10.44 -5.82 -9.00
CA ILE A 176 -11.52 -6.65 -8.43
C ILE A 176 -12.23 -5.98 -7.25
N ALA A 177 -11.54 -5.09 -6.54
CA ALA A 177 -12.11 -4.33 -5.43
C ALA A 177 -11.42 -2.98 -5.27
N TRP A 178 -12.09 -2.02 -4.64
CA TRP A 178 -11.57 -0.67 -4.41
C TRP A 178 -12.03 -0.11 -3.06
N GLN A 179 -11.34 0.91 -2.58
CA GLN A 179 -11.76 1.72 -1.44
C GLN A 179 -11.29 3.18 -1.62
N PRO A 180 -11.97 4.18 -1.02
CA PRO A 180 -11.47 5.54 -1.00
C PRO A 180 -10.09 5.62 -0.34
N LEU A 181 -9.33 6.69 -0.63
CA LEU A 181 -8.11 6.94 0.13
C LEU A 181 -8.44 7.14 1.62
N PRO A 182 -7.60 6.65 2.54
CA PRO A 182 -7.88 6.70 3.96
C PRO A 182 -7.96 8.14 4.48
N GLU A 183 -9.03 8.43 5.21
CA GLU A 183 -9.18 9.68 5.95
C GLU A 183 -8.18 9.76 7.12
N PRO A 184 -7.84 10.97 7.58
CA PRO A 184 -6.99 11.13 8.75
C PRO A 184 -7.57 10.38 9.95
N TYR A 185 -6.75 9.51 10.53
CA TYR A 185 -6.96 8.72 11.72
C TYR A 185 -7.29 9.64 12.87
N LYS A 186 -8.34 9.24 13.59
CA LYS A 186 -8.79 9.89 14.82
C LYS A 186 -8.68 8.82 15.90
N GLU A 187 -8.00 9.12 16.98
CA GLU A 187 -8.01 8.27 18.17
C GLU A 187 -9.46 8.22 18.71
N ASP A 188 -9.96 7.01 18.97
CA ASP A 188 -11.28 6.76 19.60
C ASP A 188 -11.21 6.92 21.13
#